data_AF-A0AAV7HTF7-F1
#
_entry.id   AF-A0AAV7HTF7-F1
#
_cell.length_a   1.000
_cell.length_b   1.000
_cell.length_c   1.000
_cell.angle_alpha   90.00
_cell.angle_beta   90.00
_cell.angle_gamma   90.00
#
_symmetry.space_group_name_H-M   'P 1'
#
loop_
_entity.id
_entity.type
_entity.pdbx_description
1 polymer ?
#
loop_
_entity_poly.entity_id
_entity_poly.type
_entity_poly.pdbx_seq_one_letter_code
_entity_poly.pdbx_strand_id
1 'polypeptide(L)' 'MIHSDVSGERPYKCHLPDCGRAFIQLSNLQQHLRNHDAQVERAKNRPFHCSICGKGFATESSLRTHTSKEKIYFD' A
#
# COMPACT_ATOMS: atom_id res chain seq x y z
N MET A 1 33.78 11.95 19.81
CA MET A 1 33.20 11.75 18.47
C MET A 1 31.75 11.40 18.68
N ILE A 2 30.84 12.19 18.11
CA ILE A 2 29.40 11.97 18.27
C ILE A 2 29.05 10.69 17.51
N HIS A 3 28.43 9.73 18.20
CA HIS A 3 27.78 8.59 17.57
C HIS A 3 26.57 9.12 16.79
N SER A 4 26.80 9.67 15.61
CA SER A 4 25.70 9.99 14.68
C SER A 4 25.25 8.70 14.03
N ASP A 5 24.40 7.99 14.76
CA ASP A 5 23.51 6.97 14.24
C ASP A 5 22.50 7.65 13.30
N VAL A 6 22.92 7.98 12.07
CA VAL A 6 22.04 8.54 11.03
C VAL A 6 21.86 7.58 9.86
N SER A 7 22.01 6.27 10.11
CA SER A 7 21.91 5.29 9.03
C SER A 7 20.51 4.67 8.89
N GLY A 8 19.59 4.93 9.82
CA GLY A 8 18.24 4.34 9.84
C GLY A 8 17.08 5.34 9.88
N GLU A 9 17.35 6.63 10.09
CA GLU A 9 16.29 7.62 10.20
C GLU A 9 15.57 7.80 8.85
N ARG A 10 14.25 7.58 8.86
CA ARG A 10 13.36 7.80 7.73
C ARG A 10 12.49 9.02 8.02
N PRO A 11 13.02 10.25 7.89
CA PRO A 11 12.30 11.46 8.28
C PRO A 11 11.08 11.71 7.40
N TYR A 12 11.07 11.21 6.16
CA TYR A 12 9.99 11.45 5.20
C TYR A 12 8.92 10.36 5.31
N LYS A 13 7.88 10.60 6.12
CA LYS A 13 6.77 9.67 6.35
C LYS A 13 5.60 9.92 5.40
N CYS A 14 4.97 8.86 4.93
CA CYS A 14 3.69 8.90 4.24
C CYS A 14 2.59 8.97 5.29
N HIS A 15 1.78 10.02 5.21
CA HIS A 15 0.70 10.30 6.17
C HIS A 15 -0.67 9.80 5.68
N LEU A 16 -0.72 9.08 4.56
CA LEU A 16 -1.96 8.49 4.09
C LEU A 16 -2.41 7.36 5.02
N PRO A 17 -3.72 7.27 5.31
CA PRO A 17 -4.29 6.17 6.07
C PRO A 17 -3.84 4.82 5.51
N ASP A 18 -3.58 3.86 6.40
CA ASP A 18 -3.20 2.48 6.07
C ASP A 18 -1.86 2.29 5.33
N CYS A 19 -1.10 3.35 5.04
CA CYS A 19 0.19 3.23 4.37
C CYS A 19 1.38 3.10 5.34
N GLY A 20 1.53 4.06 6.25
CA GLY A 20 2.57 4.09 7.28
C GLY A 20 4.03 4.05 6.80
N ARG A 21 4.30 4.10 5.49
CA ARG A 21 5.65 3.96 4.93
C ARG A 21 6.48 5.21 5.20
N ALA A 22 7.78 5.02 5.45
CA ALA A 22 8.72 6.11 5.61
C ALA A 22 9.95 5.93 4.70
N PHE A 23 10.56 7.04 4.30
CA PHE A 23 11.64 7.10 3.32
C PHE A 23 12.80 7.94 3.85
N ILE A 24 14.01 7.59 3.44
CA ILE A 24 15.24 8.34 3.76
C ILE A 24 15.34 9.61 2.91
N GLN A 25 14.78 9.59 1.69
CA GLN A 25 14.85 10.70 0.73
C GLN A 25 13.44 11.20 0.35
N LEU A 26 13.31 12.52 0.18
CA LEU A 26 12.07 13.17 -0.24
C LEU A 26 11.64 12.75 -1.65
N SER A 27 12.58 12.58 -2.57
CA SER A 27 12.31 12.11 -3.95
C SER A 27 11.58 10.76 -3.97
N ASN A 28 11.95 9.86 -3.07
CA ASN A 28 11.32 8.55 -2.93
C ASN A 28 9.90 8.65 -2.35
N LEU A 29 9.69 9.52 -1.35
CA LEU A 29 8.34 9.83 -0.86
C LEU A 29 7.46 10.41 -1.97
N GLN A 30 7.98 11.36 -2.75
CA GLN A 30 7.25 11.99 -3.86
C GLN A 30 6.88 10.97 -4.96
N GLN A 31 7.79 10.06 -5.32
CA GLN A 31 7.48 8.98 -6.25
C GLN A 31 6.43 8.02 -5.68
N HIS A 32 6.52 7.71 -4.40
CA HIS A 32 5.56 6.86 -3.72
C HIS A 32 4.16 7.48 -3.67
N LEU A 33 4.03 8.80 -3.42
CA LEU A 33 2.74 9.49 -3.40
C LEU A 33 2.03 9.42 -4.75
N ARG A 34 2.75 9.53 -5.87
CA ARG A 34 2.17 9.33 -7.22
C ARG A 34 1.55 7.95 -7.40
N ASN A 35 2.08 6.94 -6.72
CA ASN A 35 1.51 5.60 -6.76
C ASN A 35 0.21 5.51 -5.96
N HIS A 36 -0.03 6.35 -4.95
CA HIS A 36 -1.31 6.37 -4.25
C HIS A 36 -2.44 6.81 -5.17
N ASP A 37 -2.28 7.92 -5.87
CA ASP A 37 -3.28 8.40 -6.83
C ASP A 37 -3.54 7.34 -7.92
N ALA A 38 -2.47 6.74 -8.45
CA ALA A 38 -2.58 5.67 -9.43
C ALA A 38 -3.27 4.40 -8.88
N GLN A 39 -3.09 4.07 -7.60
CA GLN A 39 -3.75 2.92 -6.97
C GLN A 39 -5.22 3.22 -6.64
N VAL A 40 -5.55 4.44 -6.21
CA VAL A 40 -6.92 4.89 -5.94
C VAL A 40 -7.75 4.84 -7.22
N GLU A 41 -7.26 5.43 -8.31
CA GLU A 41 -7.95 5.40 -9.60
C GLU A 41 -8.07 3.98 -10.15
N ARG A 42 -7.01 3.15 -10.02
CA ARG A 42 -7.07 1.74 -10.40
C ARG A 42 -8.07 0.96 -9.56
N ALA A 43 -8.17 1.19 -8.25
CA ALA A 43 -9.13 0.50 -7.40
C ALA A 43 -10.57 0.82 -7.79
N LYS A 44 -10.84 2.09 -8.15
CA LYS A 44 -12.16 2.55 -8.62
C LYS A 44 -12.54 1.97 -9.98
N ASN A 45 -11.59 1.86 -10.91
CA ASN A 45 -11.83 1.37 -12.26
C ASN A 45 -11.69 -0.16 -12.42
N ARG A 46 -11.46 -0.90 -11.34
CA ARG A 46 -11.34 -2.36 -11.39
C ARG A 46 -12.72 -3.02 -11.42
N PRO A 47 -12.95 -4.03 -12.28
CA PRO A 47 -14.25 -4.66 -12.42
C PRO A 47 -14.58 -5.68 -11.32
N PHE A 48 -13.58 -6.13 -10.54
CA PHE A 48 -13.76 -7.15 -9.51
C PHE A 48 -13.39 -6.60 -8.13
N HIS A 49 -14.27 -6.73 -7.13
CA HIS A 49 -14.02 -6.23 -5.77
C HIS A 49 -14.19 -7.34 -4.73
N CYS A 50 -13.36 -7.29 -3.69
CA CYS A 50 -13.54 -8.16 -2.52
C CYS A 50 -14.72 -7.66 -1.68
N SER A 51 -15.69 -8.54 -1.41
CA SER A 51 -16.85 -8.21 -0.57
C SER A 51 -16.50 -8.04 0.91
N ILE A 52 -15.35 -8.56 1.36
CA ILE A 52 -14.92 -8.49 2.76
C ILE A 52 -14.18 -7.18 3.03
N CYS A 53 -13.16 -6.87 2.23
CA CYS A 53 -12.29 -5.71 2.47
C CYS A 53 -12.46 -4.56 1.46
N GLY A 54 -13.34 -4.68 0.46
CA GLY A 54 -13.61 -3.66 -0.55
C GLY A 54 -12.50 -3.45 -1.60
N LYS A 55 -11.39 -4.20 -1.51
CA LYS A 55 -10.24 -4.03 -2.41
C LYS A 55 -10.58 -4.41 -3.86
N GLY A 56 -10.18 -3.57 -4.82
CA GLY A 56 -10.36 -3.80 -6.25
C GLY A 56 -9.26 -4.63 -6.91
N PHE A 57 -9.64 -5.50 -7.86
CA PHE A 57 -8.79 -6.43 -8.60
C PHE A 57 -9.02 -6.32 -10.12
N ALA A 58 -7.94 -6.40 -10.90
CA ALA A 58 -8.02 -6.29 -12.37
C ALA A 58 -8.59 -7.54 -13.04
N THR A 59 -8.49 -8.71 -12.38
CA THR A 59 -8.96 -9.99 -12.90
C THR A 59 -9.65 -10.81 -11.81
N GLU A 60 -10.61 -11.65 -12.20
CA GLU A 60 -11.32 -12.55 -11.27
C GLU A 60 -10.35 -13.50 -10.55
N SER A 61 -9.36 -14.05 -11.25
CA SER A 61 -8.36 -14.96 -10.66
C SER A 61 -7.61 -14.30 -9.51
N SER A 62 -7.24 -13.02 -9.64
CA SER A 62 -6.56 -12.28 -8.58
C SER A 62 -7.45 -12.02 -7.36
N LEU A 63 -8.75 -11.77 -7.57
CA LEU A 63 -9.73 -11.68 -6.49
C LEU A 63 -9.91 -13.05 -5.80
N ARG A 64 -10.05 -14.14 -6.56
CA ARG A 64 -10.21 -15.49 -6.02
C ARG A 64 -9.06 -15.88 -5.10
N THR A 65 -7.81 -15.71 -5.54
CA THR A 65 -6.63 -16.00 -4.72
C THR A 65 -6.55 -15.13 -3.47
N HIS A 66 -7.03 -13.87 -3.53
CA HIS A 66 -7.15 -13.03 -2.35
C HIS A 66 -8.21 -13.60 -1.39
N THR A 67 -9.44 -13.77 -1.84
CA THR A 67 -10.54 -14.25 -0.98
C THR A 67 -10.31 -15.63 -0.39
N SER A 68 -9.62 -16.53 -1.10
CA SER A 68 -9.27 -17.85 -0.56
C SER A 68 -8.29 -17.77 0.60
N LYS A 69 -7.42 -16.74 0.63
CA LYS A 69 -6.51 -16.48 1.76
C LYS A 69 -7.24 -15.78 2.90
N GLU A 70 -8.10 -14.83 2.59
CA GLU A 70 -8.87 -14.10 3.61
C GLU A 70 -9.80 -15.03 4.39
N LYS A 71 -10.46 -16.00 3.74
CA LYS A 71 -11.34 -16.97 4.39
C LYS A 71 -10.66 -17.83 5.47
N ILE A 72 -9.33 -18.01 5.41
CA ILE A 72 -8.58 -18.81 6.39
C ILE A 72 -8.42 -18.07 7.72
N TYR A 73 -8.48 -16.73 7.72
CA TYR A 73 -8.32 -15.92 8.94
C TYR A 73 -9.65 -15.63 9.65
N PHE A 74 -10.79 -16.00 9.06
CA PHE A 74 -12.13 -15.83 9.62
C PHE A 74 -12.82 -17.16 9.97
N ASP A 75 -12.13 -18.29 9.83
CA ASP A 75 -12.55 -19.62 10.31
C ASP A 75 -11.91 -19.91 11.68
#